data_AF-A0A2E7Z6M5-F1
#
_entry.id   AF-A0A2E7Z6M5-F1
#
_cell.length_a   1.000
_cell.length_b   1.000
_cell.length_c   1.000
_cell.angle_alpha   90.00
_cell.angle_beta   90.00
_cell.angle_gamma   90.00
#
_symmetry.space_group_name_H-M   'P 1'
#
loop_
_entity.id
_entity.type
_entity.pdbx_description
1 polymer ?
#
loop_
_entity_poly.entity_id
_entity_poly.type
_entity_poly.pdbx_seq_one_letter_code
_entity_poly.pdbx_strand_id
1 'polypeptide(L)' 'MERLDAALEIQHSLLSATEDREQPADGYVVEELAELYLLKNDPAASDFFTRAYAILSADEWLEKNEPKRLLRLKKMAVRH' A
#
# COMPACT_ATOMS: atom_id res chain seq x y z
N MET A 1 8.64 17.57 -3.87
CA MET A 1 9.61 16.58 -3.34
C MET A 1 9.49 16.51 -1.83
N GLU A 2 9.80 17.57 -1.07
CA GLU A 2 9.74 17.56 0.42
C GLU A 2 8.41 17.06 1.03
N ARG A 3 7.26 17.40 0.42
CA ARG A 3 5.95 16.91 0.91
C ARG A 3 5.75 15.40 0.75
N LEU A 4 6.33 14.81 -0.31
CA LEU A 4 6.26 13.36 -0.55
C LEU A 4 7.18 12.62 0.40
N ASP A 5 8.35 13.20 0.69
CA ASP A 5 9.31 12.62 1.63
C ASP A 5 8.73 12.62 3.06
N ALA A 6 8.13 13.73 3.49
CA ALA A 6 7.44 13.79 4.78
C ALA A 6 6.24 12.81 4.86
N ALA A 7 5.50 12.65 3.76
CA ALA A 7 4.41 11.68 3.70
C ALA A 7 4.93 10.24 3.81
N LEU A 8 6.03 9.91 3.14
CA LEU A 8 6.66 8.60 3.25
C LEU A 8 7.16 8.33 4.68
N GLU A 9 7.81 9.30 5.32
CA GLU A 9 8.27 9.17 6.70
C GLU A 9 7.11 8.86 7.67
N ILE A 10 5.98 9.56 7.51
CA ILE A 10 4.78 9.33 8.31
C ILE A 10 4.23 7.92 8.07
N GLN A 11 4.06 7.52 6.81
CA GLN A 11 3.46 6.22 6.47
C GLN A 11 4.36 5.05 6.89
N HIS A 12 5.69 5.18 6.77
CA HIS A 12 6.63 4.19 7.31
C HIS A 12 6.58 4.11 8.82
N SER A 13 6.44 5.24 9.51
CA SER A 13 6.29 5.26 10.97
C SER A 13 5.02 4.54 11.42
N LEU A 14 3.90 4.70 10.68
CA LEU A 14 2.65 3.98 10.94
C LEU A 14 2.80 2.48 10.70
N LEU A 15 3.43 2.09 9.59
CA LEU A 15 3.70 0.68 9.28
C LEU A 15 4.53 0.01 10.38
N SER A 16 5.65 0.62 10.77
CA SER A 16 6.51 0.13 11.86
C SER A 16 5.74 0.01 13.17
N ALA A 17 4.91 1.00 13.52
CA ALA A 17 4.14 0.97 14.75
C ALA A 17 3.11 -0.18 14.81
N THR A 18 2.59 -0.63 13.66
CA THR A 18 1.72 -1.82 13.59
C THR A 18 2.52 -3.13 13.65
N GLU A 19 3.66 -3.20 12.96
CA GLU A 19 4.54 -4.37 12.96
C GLU A 19 5.14 -4.65 14.34
N ASP A 20 5.57 -3.61 15.07
CA ASP A 20 6.11 -3.71 16.43
C ASP A 20 5.11 -4.26 17.46
N ARG A 21 3.82 -4.19 17.15
CA ARG A 21 2.73 -4.69 17.99
C ARG A 21 2.26 -6.09 17.57
N GLU A 22 2.97 -6.73 16.65
CA GLU A 22 2.59 -8.00 16.00
C GLU A 22 1.18 -7.94 15.37
N GLN A 23 0.74 -6.73 15.00
CA GLN A 23 -0.53 -6.54 14.31
C GLN A 23 -0.32 -6.68 12.80
N PRO A 24 -1.27 -7.25 12.07
CA PRO A 24 -1.23 -7.23 10.61
C PRO A 24 -1.07 -5.78 10.15
N ALA A 25 -0.18 -5.57 9.17
CA ALA A 25 -0.01 -4.25 8.58
C ALA A 25 -1.35 -3.76 8.04
N ASP A 26 -1.65 -2.48 8.28
CA ASP A 26 -2.84 -1.84 7.74
C ASP A 26 -2.72 -1.78 6.21
N GLY A 27 -3.60 -2.52 5.52
CA GLY A 27 -3.58 -2.60 4.06
C GLY A 27 -3.73 -1.23 3.38
N TYR A 28 -4.36 -0.26 4.03
CA TYR A 28 -4.47 1.10 3.52
C TYR A 28 -3.16 1.88 3.67
N VAL A 29 -2.44 1.75 4.79
CA VAL A 29 -1.10 2.34 4.95
C VAL A 29 -0.14 1.78 3.89
N VAL A 30 -0.22 0.47 3.63
CA VAL A 30 0.59 -0.19 2.60
C VAL A 30 0.22 0.30 1.19
N GLU A 31 -1.07 0.54 0.89
CA GLU A 31 -1.51 1.14 -0.37
C GLU A 31 -0.99 2.57 -0.54
N GLU A 32 -1.08 3.40 0.50
CA GLU A 32 -0.57 4.78 0.45
C GLU A 32 0.95 4.83 0.22
N LEU A 33 1.72 3.91 0.83
CA LEU A 33 3.14 3.75 0.53
C LEU A 33 3.37 3.43 -0.95
N ALA A 34 2.57 2.53 -1.53
CA ALA A 34 2.66 2.18 -2.95
C ALA A 34 2.42 3.40 -3.86
N GLU A 35 1.40 4.21 -3.57
CA GLU A 35 1.11 5.44 -4.30
C GLU A 35 2.22 6.49 -4.17
N LEU A 36 2.77 6.68 -2.96
CA LEU A 36 3.86 7.62 -2.73
C LEU A 36 5.14 7.22 -3.48
N TYR A 37 5.49 5.94 -3.48
CA TYR A 37 6.60 5.43 -4.28
C TYR A 37 6.33 5.54 -5.79
N LEU A 38 5.10 5.30 -6.24
CA LEU A 38 4.71 5.49 -7.63
C LEU A 38 4.89 6.96 -8.06
N LEU A 39 4.46 7.92 -7.24
CA LEU A 39 4.64 9.36 -7.51
C LEU A 39 6.11 9.78 -7.58
N LYS A 40 6.99 9.04 -6.90
CA LYS A 40 8.45 9.24 -6.95
C LYS A 40 9.12 8.48 -8.10
N ASN A 41 8.37 7.73 -8.91
CA ASN A 41 8.89 6.79 -9.91
C ASN A 41 9.89 5.78 -9.32
N ASP A 42 9.64 5.36 -8.08
CA ASP A 42 10.46 4.38 -7.38
C ASP A 42 9.92 2.96 -7.62
N PRO A 43 10.76 2.00 -8.05
CA PRO A 43 10.33 0.63 -8.29
C PRO A 43 9.79 -0.08 -7.05
N ALA A 44 10.11 0.38 -5.83
CA ALA A 44 9.53 -0.16 -4.60
C ALA A 44 7.99 -0.13 -4.59
N ALA A 45 7.37 0.74 -5.40
CA ALA A 45 5.93 0.82 -5.56
C ALA A 45 5.28 -0.55 -5.88
N SER A 46 5.90 -1.38 -6.73
CA SER A 46 5.31 -2.69 -7.11
C SER A 46 5.18 -3.63 -5.93
N ASP A 47 6.17 -3.63 -5.04
CA ASP A 47 6.21 -4.51 -3.86
C ASP A 47 5.15 -4.06 -2.85
N PHE A 48 4.99 -2.75 -2.65
CA PHE A 48 3.92 -2.22 -1.81
C PHE A 48 2.53 -2.46 -2.43
N PHE A 49 2.34 -2.33 -3.75
CA PHE A 49 1.07 -2.69 -4.39
C PHE A 49 0.75 -4.18 -4.24
N THR A 50 1.76 -5.05 -4.31
CA THR A 50 1.60 -6.50 -4.08
C THR A 50 1.13 -6.78 -2.65
N ARG A 51 1.79 -6.17 -1.67
CA ARG A 51 1.44 -6.32 -0.25
C ARG A 51 0.05 -5.74 0.06
N ALA A 52 -0.27 -4.56 -0.48
CA ALA A 52 -1.58 -3.93 -0.32
C ALA A 52 -2.69 -4.79 -0.91
N TYR A 53 -2.49 -5.34 -2.13
CA TYR A 53 -3.46 -6.26 -2.73
C TYR A 53 -3.68 -7.49 -1.85
N ALA A 54 -2.61 -8.13 -1.38
CA ALA A 54 -2.71 -9.35 -0.57
C ALA A 54 -3.49 -9.13 0.74
N ILE A 55 -3.33 -7.96 1.37
CA ILE A 55 -4.03 -7.62 2.61
C ILE A 55 -5.49 -7.22 2.31
N LEU A 56 -5.69 -6.25 1.41
CA LEU A 56 -7.01 -5.67 1.15
C LEU A 56 -7.95 -6.61 0.39
N SER A 57 -7.42 -7.58 -0.38
CA SER A 57 -8.25 -8.59 -1.03
C SER A 57 -8.82 -9.61 -0.05
N ALA A 58 -8.33 -9.68 1.18
CA ALA A 58 -8.90 -10.56 2.21
C ALA A 58 -10.13 -9.94 2.91
N ASP A 59 -10.43 -8.65 2.65
CA ASP A 59 -11.59 -7.97 3.20
C ASP A 59 -12.83 -8.21 2.31
N GLU A 60 -13.79 -8.99 2.81
CA GLU A 60 -15.04 -9.32 2.12
C GLU A 60 -15.86 -8.09 1.72
N TRP A 61 -15.79 -7.00 2.50
CA TRP A 61 -16.48 -5.77 2.16
C TRP A 61 -15.82 -5.12 0.95
N LEU A 62 -14.49 -5.08 0.88
CA LEU A 62 -13.78 -4.54 -0.28
C LEU A 62 -13.97 -5.41 -1.53
N GLU A 63 -13.96 -6.74 -1.39
CA GLU A 63 -14.25 -7.64 -2.53
C GLU A 63 -15.63 -7.35 -3.13
N LYS A 64 -16.64 -7.13 -2.28
CA LYS A 64 -18.02 -6.90 -2.71
C LYS A 64 -18.26 -5.48 -3.22
N ASN A 65 -17.69 -4.48 -2.57
CA ASN A 65 -18.06 -3.07 -2.79
C ASN A 65 -17.01 -2.28 -3.58
N GLU A 66 -15.73 -2.68 -3.52
CA GLU A 66 -14.60 -1.98 -4.16
C GLU A 66 -13.75 -2.87 -5.09
N PRO A 67 -14.34 -3.76 -5.93
CA PRO A 67 -13.55 -4.70 -6.76
C PRO A 67 -12.66 -3.98 -7.78
N LYS A 68 -13.00 -2.75 -8.17
CA LYS A 68 -12.18 -1.91 -9.07
C LYS A 68 -10.87 -1.47 -8.39
N ARG A 69 -10.90 -1.17 -7.09
CA ARG A 69 -9.71 -0.82 -6.30
C ARG A 69 -8.77 -2.01 -6.26
N LEU A 70 -9.27 -3.19 -5.87
CA LEU A 70 -8.49 -4.43 -5.82
C LEU A 70 -7.89 -4.79 -7.19
N LEU A 71 -8.65 -4.65 -8.28
CA LEU A 71 -8.14 -4.88 -9.63
C LEU A 71 -7.01 -3.91 -10.00
N ARG A 72 -7.08 -2.65 -9.57
CA ARG A 72 -6.02 -1.67 -9.80
C ARG A 72 -4.76 -2.05 -9.03
N LEU A 73 -4.87 -2.40 -7.74
CA LEU A 73 -3.73 -2.86 -6.94
C LEU A 73 -3.02 -4.05 -7.61
N LYS A 74 -3.80 -5.05 -8.03
CA LYS A 74 -3.28 -6.22 -8.75
C LYS A 74 -2.55 -5.87 -10.05
N LYS A 75 -3.06 -4.90 -10.82
CA LYS A 75 -2.42 -4.45 -12.07
C LYS A 75 -1.12 -3.70 -11.82
N MET A 76 -1.07 -2.90 -10.76
CA MET A 76 0.11 -2.12 -10.41
C MET A 76 1.22 -2.98 -9.79
N ALA A 77 0.86 -4.08 -9.13
CA ALA A 77 1.80 -5.05 -8.55
C ALA A 77 2.74 -5.72 -9.58
N VAL A 78 2.35 -5.78 -10.86
CA VAL A 78 3.10 -6.48 -11.93
C VAL A 78 3.76 -5.53 -12.93
N ARG A 79 3.72 -4.21 -12.69
CA ARG A 79 4.22 -3.21 -13.64
C ARG A 79 5.72 -2.98 -13.40
N HIS A 80 6.54 -3.47 -14.32
CA HIS A 80 7.99 -3.23 -14.40
C HIS A 80 8.30 -2.08 -15.36
#